data_AF-A0A7J3X7M4-F1
#
_entry.id   AF-A0A7J3X7M4-F1
#
_cell.length_a   1.000
_cell.length_b   1.000
_cell.length_c   1.000
_cell.angle_alpha   90.00
_cell.angle_beta   90.00
_cell.angle_gamma   90.00
#
_symmetry.space_group_name_H-M   'P 1'
#
loop_
_entity.id
_entity.type
_entity.pdbx_description
1 polymer ?
#
loop_
_entity_poly.entity_id
_entity_poly.type
_entity_poly.pdbx_seq_one_letter_code
_entity_poly.pdbx_strand_id
1 'polypeptide(L)'
;MSSERPEVELRVAEARSRDVGRGIARVDRSVMNKLGIEPGDVIEIEGKKLTAAIAWPQAIEDEGAGIIRIDGNIRRNAGVAVGDIVKVRKARVAPAKKVVLAPSTRFFIEVTPDLEEYIRSKLAGRPLVRGDVVEIPIFSSALPLTVVSTIPSQVVQVTDSTEVTIRSEPVAAEVAIPRVTYEDVGDLEEVKQKIREMVELPLRHPELFKHLGIDPPKGVLFYGPPGTGKTLLAKAVANESGAYFIAINGPEIMSKFYGESEQRLREIFEEAQKNAPAIIFIDEIDAIAPKREEVTGEVEKRVVAQLLALMDGLKERGQVIVIAATNRPDDIDPALRRPGRFDREIAFPVPDKRARREILQVHTRNMPLAEDVNLDELAEVTHGFTGADLAALCREAAMRALRRYLPKIDIESERIPTEVLKEMKVTRADFFEALKDIQPSALREVYIEVPEVHWDDIGGLEEVKQQLREAVEWPLKHPEYFKEMGIDPPKGILLYGPPGTGKTLLAKAVATESEANFIGVKGPEVLSKWVGESERAIREIFRKARQAAPCVIFFDEIDSIAPRRGQRFDSGVTDRIVNQLLTEMDGLERLEGVVVIGATNRPDILDPALLRPGRFDRLI
;
A
#
# COMPACT_ATOMS: atom_id res chain seq x y z
N MET A 1 -8.89 28.79 -45.89
CA MET A 1 -8.87 27.32 -45.78
C MET A 1 -8.15 26.99 -44.49
N SER A 2 -8.90 26.68 -43.42
CA SER A 2 -8.31 26.32 -42.13
C SER A 2 -7.61 24.97 -42.31
N SER A 3 -6.28 24.94 -42.22
CA SER A 3 -5.51 23.71 -42.21
C SER A 3 -5.84 22.96 -40.92
N GLU A 4 -6.85 22.09 -40.93
CA GLU A 4 -7.12 21.19 -39.81
C GLU A 4 -5.88 20.34 -39.58
N ARG A 5 -5.25 20.53 -38.41
CA ARG A 5 -4.10 19.73 -38.02
C ARG A 5 -4.61 18.30 -37.79
N PRO A 6 -3.82 17.26 -38.15
CA PRO A 6 -4.20 15.90 -37.83
C PRO A 6 -4.43 15.79 -36.31
N GLU A 7 -5.63 15.35 -35.93
CA GLU A 7 -6.01 15.09 -34.55
C GLU A 7 -6.36 13.61 -34.40
N VAL A 8 -6.03 13.04 -33.23
CA VAL A 8 -6.37 11.66 -32.87
C VAL A 8 -6.98 11.67 -31.48
N GLU A 9 -8.08 10.92 -31.34
CA GLU A 9 -8.70 10.66 -30.05
C GLU A 9 -8.05 9.43 -29.41
N LEU A 10 -7.58 9.58 -28.17
CA LEU A 10 -6.94 8.53 -27.40
C LEU A 10 -7.59 8.42 -26.03
N ARG A 11 -7.61 7.20 -25.48
CA ARG A 11 -8.11 6.97 -24.12
C ARG A 11 -6.98 7.16 -23.11
N VAL A 12 -7.22 7.97 -22.07
CA VAL A 12 -6.24 8.25 -21.03
C VAL A 12 -5.96 7.00 -20.19
N ALA A 13 -4.69 6.70 -19.97
CA ALA A 13 -4.21 5.62 -19.11
C ALA A 13 -3.16 6.15 -18.12
N GLU A 14 -2.90 5.38 -17.07
CA GLU A 14 -1.95 5.73 -16.01
C GLU A 14 -0.49 5.65 -16.49
N ALA A 15 0.33 6.63 -16.09
CA ALA A 15 1.76 6.63 -16.35
C ALA A 15 2.46 5.56 -15.51
N ARG A 16 3.52 4.96 -16.07
CA ARG A 16 4.40 4.09 -15.28
C ARG A 16 5.22 4.96 -14.32
N SER A 17 5.57 4.46 -13.13
CA SER A 17 6.25 5.20 -12.04
C SER A 17 7.51 5.96 -12.47
N ARG A 18 8.20 5.49 -13.52
CA ARG A 18 9.40 6.13 -14.10
C ARG A 18 9.14 7.42 -14.88
N ASP A 19 7.93 7.58 -15.42
CA ASP A 19 7.56 8.69 -16.31
C ASP A 19 6.85 9.82 -15.54
N VAL A 20 6.40 9.56 -14.30
CA VAL A 20 5.67 10.50 -13.43
C VAL A 20 6.51 11.74 -13.10
N GLY A 21 5.92 12.92 -13.28
CA GLY A 21 6.54 14.20 -12.96
C GLY A 21 7.58 14.66 -13.97
N ARG A 22 7.73 13.98 -15.12
CA ARG A 22 8.65 14.34 -16.20
C ARG A 22 7.99 15.08 -17.36
N GLY A 23 6.66 15.20 -17.36
CA GLY A 23 5.92 15.83 -18.46
C GLY A 23 5.92 15.00 -19.75
N ILE A 24 6.00 13.67 -19.62
CA ILE A 24 6.05 12.72 -20.74
C ILE A 24 4.67 12.12 -20.96
N ALA A 25 4.25 12.06 -22.22
CA ALA A 25 3.07 11.33 -22.68
C ALA A 25 3.49 10.18 -23.57
N ARG A 26 3.15 8.94 -23.20
CA ARG A 26 3.44 7.75 -24.00
C ARG A 26 2.30 7.50 -24.98
N VAL A 27 2.63 7.42 -26.27
CA VAL A 27 1.68 7.20 -27.36
C VAL A 27 2.19 6.13 -28.33
N ASP A 28 1.26 5.46 -29.01
CA ASP A 28 1.56 4.44 -30.01
C ASP A 28 2.36 4.99 -31.20
N ARG A 29 3.29 4.19 -31.73
CA ARG A 29 4.06 4.54 -32.94
C ARG A 29 3.17 4.79 -34.15
N SER A 30 2.09 4.02 -34.27
CA SER A 30 1.09 4.19 -35.34
C SER A 30 0.39 5.55 -35.25
N VAL A 31 0.12 6.03 -34.03
CA VAL A 31 -0.47 7.34 -33.77
C VAL A 31 0.55 8.45 -33.98
N MET A 32 1.81 8.25 -33.56
CA MET A 32 2.89 9.18 -33.84
C MET A 32 3.07 9.43 -35.34
N ASN A 33 3.05 8.35 -36.14
CA ASN A 33 3.13 8.43 -37.60
C ASN A 33 1.93 9.17 -38.21
N LYS A 34 0.71 8.93 -37.71
CA LYS A 34 -0.51 9.64 -38.16
C LYS A 34 -0.45 11.14 -37.84
N LEU A 35 0.08 11.51 -36.69
CA LEU A 35 0.23 12.90 -36.25
C LEU A 35 1.47 13.59 -36.86
N GLY A 36 2.37 12.84 -37.49
CA GLY A 36 3.64 13.36 -38.03
C GLY A 36 4.58 13.88 -36.94
N ILE A 37 4.67 13.15 -35.82
CA ILE A 37 5.51 13.49 -34.66
C ILE A 37 6.61 12.45 -34.46
N GLU A 38 7.78 12.91 -34.03
CA GLU A 38 8.92 12.06 -33.66
C GLU A 38 9.05 11.95 -32.12
N PRO A 39 9.76 10.94 -31.60
CA PRO A 39 10.06 10.86 -30.17
C PRO A 39 10.78 12.13 -29.68
N GLY A 40 10.20 12.80 -28.68
CA GLY A 40 10.71 14.08 -28.16
C GLY A 40 9.96 15.32 -28.66
N ASP A 41 9.09 15.20 -29.68
CA ASP A 41 8.21 16.28 -30.09
C ASP A 41 7.17 16.58 -28.98
N VAL A 42 6.70 17.82 -28.92
CA VAL A 42 5.64 18.22 -27.98
C VAL A 42 4.28 18.06 -28.65
N ILE A 43 3.34 17.51 -27.89
CA ILE A 43 1.94 17.36 -28.25
C ILE A 43 1.05 18.25 -27.38
N GLU A 44 -0.02 18.76 -27.98
CA GLU A 44 -1.12 19.42 -27.29
C GLU A 44 -2.15 18.35 -26.93
N ILE A 45 -2.56 18.31 -25.66
CA ILE A 45 -3.58 17.42 -25.13
C ILE A 45 -4.78 18.28 -24.74
N GLU A 46 -5.90 18.10 -25.43
CA GLU A 46 -7.14 18.82 -25.19
C GLU A 46 -8.16 17.90 -24.51
N GLY A 47 -8.46 18.22 -23.25
CA GLY A 47 -9.55 17.65 -22.47
C GLY A 47 -10.61 18.71 -22.17
N LYS A 48 -10.86 18.99 -20.88
CA LYS A 48 -11.65 20.17 -20.46
C LYS A 48 -10.83 21.46 -20.56
N LYS A 49 -9.52 21.32 -20.42
CA LYS A 49 -8.51 22.37 -20.57
C LYS A 49 -7.44 21.88 -21.56
N LEU A 50 -6.75 22.83 -22.17
CA LEU A 50 -5.62 22.55 -23.06
C LEU A 50 -4.34 22.50 -22.24
N THR A 51 -3.56 21.43 -22.39
CA THR A 51 -2.21 21.31 -21.81
C THR A 51 -1.24 20.74 -22.85
N ALA A 52 0.04 20.62 -22.49
CA ALA A 52 1.08 20.12 -23.38
C ALA A 52 2.01 19.11 -22.68
N ALA A 53 2.51 18.14 -23.44
CA ALA A 53 3.42 17.10 -22.96
C ALA A 53 4.40 16.66 -24.05
N ILE A 54 5.52 16.04 -23.66
CA ILE A 54 6.52 15.50 -24.59
C ILE A 54 6.10 14.09 -25.00
N ALA A 55 5.91 13.87 -26.30
CA ALA A 55 5.52 12.58 -26.84
C ALA A 55 6.70 11.61 -26.86
N TRP A 56 6.50 10.43 -26.28
CA TRP A 56 7.43 9.30 -26.37
C TRP A 56 6.70 8.03 -26.82
N PRO A 57 7.38 7.10 -27.50
CA PRO A 57 6.79 5.82 -27.87
C PRO A 57 6.40 5.01 -26.63
N GLN A 58 5.27 4.32 -26.74
CA GLN A 58 4.79 3.36 -25.76
C GLN A 58 5.63 2.06 -25.76
N ALA A 59 5.49 1.25 -24.70
CA ALA A 59 6.07 -0.08 -24.65
C ALA A 59 5.36 -1.02 -25.63
N ILE A 60 6.10 -2.01 -26.15
CA ILE A 60 5.62 -2.96 -27.17
C ILE A 60 4.35 -3.70 -26.72
N GLU A 61 4.23 -3.98 -25.42
CA GLU A 61 3.10 -4.67 -24.79
C GLU A 61 1.76 -3.93 -24.94
N ASP A 62 1.80 -2.60 -25.01
CA ASP A 62 0.59 -1.78 -25.07
C ASP A 62 0.30 -1.29 -26.52
N GLU A 63 1.12 -1.67 -27.50
CA GLU A 63 0.98 -1.15 -28.87
C GLU A 63 -0.37 -1.56 -29.50
N GLY A 64 -1.11 -0.58 -30.02
CA GLY A 64 -2.38 -0.79 -30.70
C GLY A 64 -3.60 -0.75 -29.78
N ALA A 65 -3.42 -0.46 -28.48
CA ALA A 65 -4.52 -0.31 -27.54
C ALA A 65 -5.28 1.03 -27.68
N GLY A 66 -4.78 1.98 -28.47
CA GLY A 66 -5.44 3.28 -28.66
C GLY A 66 -5.45 4.16 -27.40
N ILE A 67 -4.46 3.95 -26.53
CA ILE A 67 -4.32 4.64 -25.24
C ILE A 67 -3.19 5.67 -25.26
N ILE A 68 -3.29 6.64 -24.35
CA ILE A 68 -2.23 7.59 -24.03
C ILE A 68 -1.92 7.52 -22.54
N ARG A 69 -0.70 7.12 -22.17
CA ARG A 69 -0.29 7.13 -20.75
C ARG A 69 0.29 8.49 -20.39
N ILE A 70 -0.38 9.19 -19.47
CA ILE A 70 0.02 10.50 -18.95
C ILE A 70 -0.02 10.48 -17.43
N ASP A 71 0.83 11.29 -16.79
CA ASP A 71 0.91 11.36 -15.34
C ASP A 71 -0.24 12.14 -14.70
N GLY A 72 -0.38 12.04 -13.37
CA GLY A 72 -1.41 12.76 -12.61
C GLY A 72 -1.38 14.28 -12.80
N ASN A 73 -0.19 14.85 -13.02
CA ASN A 73 -0.01 16.30 -13.23
C ASN A 73 -0.57 16.76 -14.58
N ILE A 74 -0.27 16.05 -15.67
CA ILE A 74 -0.84 16.31 -17.00
C ILE A 74 -2.35 16.08 -16.98
N ARG A 75 -2.84 15.02 -16.32
CA ARG A 75 -4.27 14.75 -16.15
C ARG A 75 -4.99 15.91 -15.47
N ARG A 76 -4.43 16.41 -14.36
CA ARG A 76 -4.94 17.59 -13.64
C ARG A 76 -4.98 18.83 -14.52
N ASN A 77 -3.91 19.09 -15.28
CA ASN A 77 -3.80 20.25 -16.15
C ASN A 77 -4.79 20.20 -17.32
N ALA A 78 -4.99 19.02 -17.93
CA ALA A 78 -6.00 18.78 -18.95
C ALA A 78 -7.44 18.74 -18.39
N GLY A 79 -7.60 18.54 -17.08
CA GLY A 79 -8.90 18.39 -16.41
C GLY A 79 -9.61 17.07 -16.76
N VAL A 80 -8.84 16.00 -16.94
CA VAL A 80 -9.32 14.66 -17.32
C VAL A 80 -8.91 13.62 -16.29
N ALA A 81 -9.65 12.52 -16.19
CA ALA A 81 -9.33 11.39 -15.34
C ALA A 81 -9.01 10.14 -16.18
N VAL A 82 -8.49 9.09 -15.55
CA VAL A 82 -8.13 7.83 -16.22
C VAL A 82 -9.33 7.28 -16.99
N GLY A 83 -9.17 6.88 -18.25
CA GLY A 83 -10.25 6.33 -19.06
C GLY A 83 -11.09 7.34 -19.83
N ASP A 84 -10.94 8.66 -19.61
CA ASP A 84 -11.53 9.68 -20.47
C ASP A 84 -10.89 9.67 -21.87
N ILE A 85 -11.60 10.22 -22.85
CA ILE A 85 -11.08 10.42 -24.20
C ILE A 85 -10.52 11.84 -24.32
N VAL A 86 -9.29 11.95 -24.81
CA VAL A 86 -8.61 13.22 -25.08
C VAL A 86 -8.29 13.37 -26.55
N LYS A 87 -8.32 14.61 -27.03
CA LYS A 87 -7.86 14.95 -28.38
C LYS A 87 -6.39 15.32 -28.34
N VAL A 88 -5.60 14.66 -29.17
CA VAL A 88 -4.15 14.87 -29.26
C VAL A 88 -3.77 15.40 -30.62
N ARG A 89 -2.94 16.45 -30.64
CA ARG A 89 -2.42 17.07 -31.87
C ARG A 89 -0.98 17.54 -31.71
N LYS A 90 -0.27 17.72 -32.83
CA LYS A 90 1.08 18.29 -32.82
C LYS A 90 1.05 19.75 -32.33
N ALA A 91 1.85 20.05 -31.30
CA ALA A 91 1.91 21.38 -30.71
C ALA A 91 2.71 22.35 -31.59
N ARG A 92 2.34 23.64 -31.57
CA ARG A 92 3.23 24.70 -32.08
C ARG A 92 4.04 25.27 -30.93
N VAL A 93 5.23 24.71 -30.74
CA VAL A 93 6.14 25.13 -29.66
C VAL A 93 6.98 26.32 -30.10
N ALA A 94 7.08 27.32 -29.22
CA ALA A 94 8.13 28.33 -29.30
C ALA A 94 9.07 28.22 -28.09
N PRO A 95 10.35 28.60 -28.23
CA PRO A 95 11.22 28.77 -27.07
C PRO A 95 10.68 29.88 -26.17
N ALA A 96 10.58 29.60 -24.86
CA ALA A 96 10.10 30.56 -23.88
C ALA A 96 11.12 31.69 -23.69
N LYS A 97 10.71 32.95 -23.84
CA LYS A 97 11.52 34.12 -23.46
C LYS A 97 11.37 34.44 -21.99
N LYS A 98 10.11 34.46 -21.51
CA LYS A 98 9.77 34.77 -20.13
C LYS A 98 8.60 33.91 -19.65
N VAL A 99 8.72 33.36 -18.44
CA VAL A 99 7.68 32.57 -17.78
C VAL A 99 7.45 33.15 -16.39
N VAL A 100 6.19 33.48 -16.09
CA VAL A 100 5.78 33.97 -14.78
C VAL A 100 5.04 32.86 -14.05
N LEU A 101 5.62 32.41 -12.95
CA LEU A 101 5.06 31.39 -12.07
C LEU A 101 4.54 32.05 -10.80
N ALA A 102 3.58 31.40 -10.15
CA ALA A 102 3.09 31.82 -8.86
C ALA A 102 2.72 30.63 -7.99
N PRO A 103 2.91 30.71 -6.66
CA PRO A 103 2.43 29.72 -5.71
C PRO A 103 0.97 29.34 -5.93
N SER A 104 0.66 28.05 -5.92
CA SER A 104 -0.74 27.61 -5.74
C SER A 104 -1.17 27.70 -4.26
N THR A 105 -0.23 27.84 -3.32
CA THR A 105 -0.50 27.92 -1.88
C THR A 105 0.51 28.88 -1.25
N ARG A 106 0.13 29.57 -0.16
CA ARG A 106 1.10 30.38 0.59
C ARG A 106 2.24 29.49 1.07
N PHE A 107 3.46 29.78 0.62
CA PHE A 107 4.67 29.17 1.12
C PHE A 107 5.55 30.23 1.79
N PHE A 108 6.27 29.82 2.83
CA PHE A 108 7.09 30.71 3.66
C PHE A 108 8.51 30.96 3.11
N ILE A 109 8.82 30.44 1.92
CA ILE A 109 10.10 30.65 1.25
C ILE A 109 10.08 32.00 0.52
N GLU A 110 10.99 32.92 0.84
CA GLU A 110 11.16 34.13 0.07
C GLU A 110 11.69 33.81 -1.34
N VAL A 111 11.12 34.46 -2.36
CA VAL A 111 11.56 34.30 -3.76
C VAL A 111 12.94 34.96 -3.92
N THR A 112 13.98 34.14 -4.01
CA THR A 112 15.35 34.59 -4.34
C THR A 112 15.69 34.33 -5.81
N PRO A 113 16.60 35.10 -6.44
CA PRO A 113 17.08 34.83 -7.80
C PRO A 113 17.65 33.41 -7.98
N ASP A 114 18.25 32.90 -6.92
CA ASP A 114 18.78 31.55 -6.77
C ASP A 114 17.70 30.47 -6.89
N LEU A 115 16.53 30.68 -6.27
CA LEU A 115 15.39 29.77 -6.38
C LEU A 115 14.80 29.80 -7.79
N GLU A 116 14.79 30.96 -8.45
CA GLU A 116 14.37 31.10 -9.84
C GLU A 116 15.29 30.31 -10.78
N GLU A 117 16.61 30.33 -10.54
CA GLU A 117 17.58 29.53 -11.29
C GLU A 117 17.41 28.03 -11.03
N TYR A 118 17.21 27.62 -9.78
CA TYR A 118 16.92 26.22 -9.44
C TYR A 118 15.66 25.72 -10.17
N ILE A 119 14.56 26.48 -10.12
CA ILE A 119 13.31 26.14 -10.81
C ILE A 119 13.50 26.11 -12.32
N ARG A 120 14.24 27.06 -12.89
CA ARG A 120 14.61 27.06 -14.32
C ARG A 120 15.30 25.76 -14.71
N SER A 121 16.31 25.33 -13.94
CA SER A 121 17.05 24.10 -14.22
C SER A 121 16.17 22.85 -14.21
N LYS A 122 15.15 22.81 -13.33
CA LYS A 122 14.20 21.69 -13.24
C LYS A 122 13.12 21.72 -14.32
N LEU A 123 12.77 22.92 -14.79
CA LEU A 123 11.80 23.12 -15.86
C LEU A 123 12.41 23.03 -17.26
N ALA A 124 13.75 23.06 -17.38
CA ALA A 124 14.45 23.00 -18.66
C ALA A 124 13.95 21.82 -19.53
N GLY A 125 13.62 22.11 -20.79
CA GLY A 125 13.08 21.15 -21.74
C GLY A 125 11.60 20.82 -21.57
N ARG A 126 10.92 21.25 -20.50
CA ARG A 126 9.49 20.97 -20.28
C ARG A 126 8.61 21.95 -21.08
N PRO A 127 7.53 21.46 -21.72
CA PRO A 127 6.51 22.31 -22.29
C PRO A 127 5.61 22.89 -21.18
N LEU A 128 5.22 24.15 -21.32
CA LEU A 128 4.35 24.87 -20.39
C LEU A 128 3.24 25.58 -21.16
N VAL A 129 2.02 25.49 -20.62
CA VAL A 129 0.86 26.26 -21.07
C VAL A 129 0.39 27.18 -19.95
N ARG A 130 -0.16 28.35 -20.32
CA ARG A 130 -0.77 29.27 -19.36
C ARG A 130 -1.90 28.56 -18.61
N GLY A 131 -1.83 28.57 -17.28
CA GLY A 131 -2.79 27.93 -16.39
C GLY A 131 -2.39 26.52 -15.92
N ASP A 132 -1.32 25.94 -16.47
CA ASP A 132 -0.79 24.66 -15.99
C ASP A 132 -0.26 24.80 -14.54
N VAL A 133 -0.44 23.75 -13.76
CA VAL A 133 0.22 23.59 -12.46
C VAL A 133 1.40 22.65 -12.65
N VAL A 134 2.57 23.10 -12.19
CA VAL A 134 3.82 22.35 -12.26
C VAL A 134 4.34 22.12 -10.86
N GLU A 135 4.75 20.89 -10.59
CA GLU A 135 5.30 20.50 -9.31
C GLU A 135 6.82 20.48 -9.39
N ILE A 136 7.47 21.32 -8.59
CA ILE A 136 8.93 21.36 -8.47
C ILE A 136 9.34 20.62 -7.19
N PRO A 137 10.17 19.57 -7.27
CA PRO A 137 10.67 18.90 -6.09
C PRO A 137 11.63 19.80 -5.34
N ILE A 138 11.33 20.07 -4.07
CA ILE A 138 12.16 20.83 -3.13
C ILE A 138 12.26 19.99 -1.85
N PHE A 139 13.46 19.49 -1.55
CA PHE A 139 13.73 18.56 -0.44
C PHE A 139 12.93 17.24 -0.50
N SER A 140 11.92 17.10 0.35
CA SER A 140 11.04 15.92 0.45
C SER A 140 9.61 16.22 0.01
N SER A 141 9.32 17.46 -0.38
CA SER A 141 7.99 17.88 -0.83
C SER A 141 8.04 18.46 -2.24
N ALA A 142 6.88 18.52 -2.89
CA ALA A 142 6.73 19.17 -4.17
C ALA A 142 6.08 20.54 -3.97
N LEU A 143 6.65 21.58 -4.57
CA LEU A 143 6.09 22.92 -4.58
C LEU A 143 5.21 23.09 -5.83
N PRO A 144 3.87 23.20 -5.69
CA PRO A 144 2.99 23.45 -6.82
C PRO A 144 3.04 24.93 -7.23
N LEU A 145 3.44 25.17 -8.46
CA LEU A 145 3.52 26.48 -9.10
C LEU A 145 2.57 26.54 -10.29
N THR A 146 1.70 27.55 -10.32
CA THR A 146 0.81 27.81 -11.45
C THR A 146 1.45 28.75 -12.45
N VAL A 147 1.37 28.42 -13.73
CA VAL A 147 1.84 29.27 -14.84
C VAL A 147 0.85 30.41 -15.07
N VAL A 148 1.21 31.63 -14.67
CA VAL A 148 0.33 32.82 -14.80
C VAL A 148 0.34 33.37 -16.22
N SER A 149 1.55 33.48 -16.80
CA SER A 149 1.74 33.98 -18.15
C SER A 149 3.05 33.50 -18.76
N THR A 150 3.04 33.29 -20.07
CA THR A 150 4.20 32.91 -20.89
C THR A 150 4.39 33.92 -22.02
N ILE A 151 5.64 34.15 -22.41
CA ILE A 151 6.00 34.97 -23.57
C ILE A 151 6.84 34.10 -24.51
N PRO A 152 6.37 33.76 -25.72
CA PRO A 152 5.04 34.05 -26.30
C PRO A 152 3.87 33.35 -25.59
N SER A 153 2.62 33.78 -25.84
CA SER A 153 1.41 33.27 -25.16
C SER A 153 0.91 31.90 -25.62
N GLN A 154 1.57 31.29 -26.60
CA GLN A 154 1.29 29.93 -27.06
C GLN A 154 1.98 28.88 -26.16
N VAL A 155 1.94 27.60 -26.56
CA VAL A 155 2.73 26.54 -25.90
C VAL A 155 4.21 26.89 -26.01
N VAL A 156 4.89 26.99 -24.87
CA VAL A 156 6.32 27.32 -24.83
C VAL A 156 7.12 26.20 -24.21
N GLN A 157 8.37 26.04 -24.65
CA GLN A 157 9.32 25.14 -24.03
C GLN A 157 10.40 25.94 -23.32
N VAL A 158 10.69 25.57 -22.08
CA VAL A 158 11.71 26.26 -21.27
C VAL A 158 13.09 25.89 -21.79
N THR A 159 13.92 26.90 -22.02
CA THR A 159 15.31 26.77 -22.49
C THR A 159 16.24 27.42 -21.46
N ASP A 160 17.55 27.21 -21.61
CA ASP A 160 18.55 27.83 -20.71
C ASP A 160 18.51 29.37 -20.75
N SER A 161 18.02 29.95 -21.86
CA SER A 161 17.87 31.40 -22.05
C SER A 161 16.58 31.99 -21.48
N THR A 162 15.71 31.17 -20.88
CA THR A 162 14.38 31.61 -20.42
C THR A 162 14.46 32.34 -19.08
N GLU A 163 13.90 33.55 -19.02
CA GLU A 163 13.73 34.30 -17.78
C GLU A 163 12.52 33.73 -17.01
N VAL A 164 12.75 33.16 -15.83
CA VAL A 164 11.70 32.64 -14.94
C VAL A 164 11.53 33.64 -13.80
N THR A 165 10.32 34.15 -13.60
CA THR A 165 10.00 35.07 -12.49
C THR A 165 8.93 34.45 -11.61
N ILE A 166 9.09 34.48 -10.30
CA ILE A 166 8.10 33.94 -9.36
C ILE A 166 7.40 35.08 -8.61
N ARG A 167 6.07 35.07 -8.61
CA ARG A 167 5.28 36.00 -7.79
C ARG A 167 5.23 35.51 -6.34
N SER A 168 5.23 36.44 -5.40
CA SER A 168 5.08 36.15 -3.96
C SER A 168 3.64 35.83 -3.56
N GLU A 169 2.66 36.35 -4.29
CA GLU A 169 1.24 36.15 -3.98
C GLU A 169 0.66 34.93 -4.71
N PRO A 170 -0.13 34.08 -4.01
CA PRO A 170 -0.79 32.93 -4.63
C PRO A 170 -1.96 33.35 -5.52
N VAL A 171 -2.15 32.65 -6.64
CA VAL A 171 -3.14 32.99 -7.70
C VAL A 171 -4.57 32.64 -7.30
N ALA A 172 -4.75 31.62 -6.45
CA ALA A 172 -6.05 31.22 -5.91
C ALA A 172 -5.85 30.49 -4.57
N ALA A 173 -6.64 30.86 -3.56
CA ALA A 173 -6.71 30.15 -2.28
C ALA A 173 -7.60 28.89 -2.39
N GLU A 174 -7.42 28.07 -3.43
CA GLU A 174 -7.90 26.70 -3.32
C GLU A 174 -6.99 26.02 -2.31
N VAL A 175 -7.58 25.54 -1.22
CA VAL A 175 -6.90 24.68 -0.25
C VAL A 175 -6.36 23.50 -1.06
N ALA A 176 -5.06 23.54 -1.37
CA ALA A 176 -4.37 22.47 -2.06
C ALA A 176 -4.26 21.32 -1.07
N ILE A 177 -5.36 20.59 -0.89
CA ILE A 177 -5.30 19.25 -0.35
C ILE A 177 -4.38 18.52 -1.33
N PRO A 178 -3.20 18.01 -0.91
CA PRO A 178 -2.34 17.24 -1.78
C PRO A 178 -3.19 16.06 -2.29
N ARG A 179 -3.53 16.13 -3.58
CA ARG A 179 -4.41 15.15 -4.21
C ARG A 179 -3.57 13.93 -4.53
N VAL A 180 -3.61 12.96 -3.62
CA VAL A 180 -3.03 11.64 -3.82
C VAL A 180 -3.64 11.02 -5.08
N THR A 181 -2.81 10.47 -5.96
CA THR A 181 -3.23 9.74 -7.17
C THR A 181 -2.92 8.26 -7.05
N TYR A 182 -3.39 7.42 -7.98
CA TYR A 182 -3.02 5.99 -8.01
C TYR A 182 -1.50 5.80 -8.16
N GLU A 183 -0.82 6.74 -8.81
CA GLU A 183 0.63 6.74 -9.03
C GLU A 183 1.44 6.99 -7.74
N ASP A 184 0.78 7.47 -6.69
CA ASP A 184 1.36 7.67 -5.36
C ASP A 184 1.09 6.46 -4.44
N VAL A 185 0.34 5.46 -4.92
CA VAL A 185 0.18 4.15 -4.28
C VAL A 185 1.11 3.16 -5.00
N GLY A 186 2.22 2.78 -4.37
CA GLY A 186 3.10 1.73 -4.93
C GLY A 186 2.44 0.35 -4.85
N ASP A 187 2.57 -0.44 -5.92
CA ASP A 187 2.02 -1.81 -6.07
C ASP A 187 0.49 -1.90 -5.85
N LEU A 188 -0.04 -3.07 -5.46
CA LEU A 188 -1.47 -3.34 -5.30
C LEU A 188 -2.28 -3.32 -6.61
N GLU A 189 -1.68 -3.64 -7.75
CA GLU A 189 -2.35 -3.61 -9.07
C GLU A 189 -3.68 -4.38 -9.13
N GLU A 190 -3.73 -5.58 -8.53
CA GLU A 190 -4.98 -6.35 -8.43
C GLU A 190 -6.04 -5.65 -7.60
N VAL A 191 -5.63 -5.01 -6.50
CA VAL A 191 -6.52 -4.30 -5.57
C VAL A 191 -7.00 -2.99 -6.21
N LYS A 192 -6.10 -2.26 -6.89
CA LYS A 192 -6.43 -1.07 -7.69
C LYS A 192 -7.47 -1.43 -8.76
N GLN A 193 -7.27 -2.50 -9.51
CA GLN A 193 -8.23 -2.94 -10.52
C GLN A 193 -9.60 -3.25 -9.91
N LYS A 194 -9.63 -4.05 -8.85
CA LYS A 194 -10.85 -4.38 -8.09
C LYS A 194 -11.60 -3.11 -7.64
N ILE A 195 -10.88 -2.13 -7.11
CA ILE A 195 -11.50 -0.88 -6.64
C ILE A 195 -11.98 0.00 -7.81
N ARG A 196 -11.27 0.04 -8.95
CA ARG A 196 -11.75 0.74 -10.15
C ARG A 196 -13.09 0.17 -10.60
N GLU A 197 -13.23 -1.15 -10.61
CA GLU A 197 -14.46 -1.81 -11.01
C GLU A 197 -15.61 -1.57 -10.01
N MET A 198 -15.31 -1.57 -8.72
CA MET A 198 -16.32 -1.48 -7.66
C MET A 198 -16.69 -0.05 -7.25
N VAL A 199 -15.80 0.91 -7.41
CA VAL A 199 -15.99 2.29 -6.93
C VAL A 199 -15.99 3.29 -8.08
N GLU A 200 -15.00 3.22 -8.97
CA GLU A 200 -14.87 4.21 -10.05
C GLU A 200 -15.95 4.04 -11.14
N LEU A 201 -16.19 2.80 -11.60
CA LEU A 201 -17.19 2.54 -12.64
C LEU A 201 -18.61 2.99 -12.24
N PRO A 202 -19.14 2.66 -11.04
CA PRO A 202 -20.46 3.14 -10.63
C PRO A 202 -20.58 4.66 -10.55
N LEU A 203 -19.52 5.35 -10.13
CA LEU A 203 -19.54 6.80 -9.95
C LEU A 203 -19.44 7.55 -11.28
N ARG A 204 -18.64 7.04 -12.22
CA ARG A 204 -18.40 7.70 -13.50
C ARG A 204 -19.39 7.31 -14.60
N HIS A 205 -19.80 6.04 -14.62
CA HIS A 205 -20.66 5.47 -15.66
C HIS A 205 -21.90 4.79 -15.07
N PRO A 206 -22.75 5.52 -14.34
CA PRO A 206 -23.97 4.95 -13.75
C PRO A 206 -24.95 4.42 -14.81
N GLU A 207 -24.87 4.89 -16.05
CA GLU A 207 -25.66 4.39 -17.19
C GLU A 207 -25.42 2.90 -17.49
N LEU A 208 -24.19 2.40 -17.29
CA LEU A 208 -23.87 0.99 -17.55
C LEU A 208 -24.63 0.07 -16.60
N PHE A 209 -24.64 0.40 -15.31
CA PHE A 209 -25.33 -0.36 -14.27
C PHE A 209 -26.85 -0.34 -14.49
N LYS A 210 -27.40 0.82 -14.87
CA LYS A 210 -28.82 0.97 -15.22
C LYS A 210 -29.21 0.12 -16.42
N HIS A 211 -28.37 0.08 -17.45
CA HIS A 211 -28.66 -0.71 -18.65
C HIS A 211 -28.59 -2.21 -18.38
N LEU A 212 -27.62 -2.64 -17.57
CA LEU A 212 -27.45 -4.03 -17.16
C LEU A 212 -28.46 -4.48 -16.10
N GLY A 213 -29.16 -3.55 -15.46
CA GLY A 213 -30.14 -3.85 -14.40
C GLY A 213 -29.49 -4.43 -13.14
N ILE A 214 -28.23 -4.08 -12.88
CA ILE A 214 -27.48 -4.51 -11.70
C ILE A 214 -27.28 -3.34 -10.73
N ASP A 215 -27.40 -3.62 -9.43
CA ASP A 215 -27.13 -2.61 -8.41
C ASP A 215 -25.62 -2.46 -8.18
N PRO A 216 -25.10 -1.23 -8.08
CA PRO A 216 -23.73 -1.01 -7.69
C PRO A 216 -23.50 -1.44 -6.24
N PRO A 217 -22.27 -1.87 -5.88
CA PRO A 217 -21.95 -2.25 -4.51
C PRO A 217 -22.10 -1.04 -3.58
N LYS A 218 -22.77 -1.23 -2.44
CA LYS A 218 -23.03 -0.13 -1.49
C LYS A 218 -21.83 0.15 -0.58
N GLY A 219 -21.06 -0.89 -0.28
CA GLY A 219 -19.88 -0.74 0.56
C GLY A 219 -18.78 -1.74 0.28
N VAL A 220 -17.55 -1.30 0.55
CA VAL A 220 -16.32 -2.08 0.41
C VAL A 220 -15.56 -2.07 1.74
N LEU A 221 -15.16 -3.25 2.22
CA LEU A 221 -14.37 -3.41 3.44
C LEU A 221 -12.90 -3.71 3.09
N PHE A 222 -12.00 -2.83 3.48
CA PHE A 222 -10.56 -3.00 3.39
C PHE A 222 -10.04 -3.66 4.67
N TYR A 223 -9.28 -4.74 4.53
CA TYR A 223 -8.64 -5.41 5.66
C TYR A 223 -7.18 -5.74 5.39
N GLY A 224 -6.37 -5.87 6.44
CA GLY A 224 -4.93 -6.15 6.32
C GLY A 224 -4.11 -5.54 7.46
N PRO A 225 -2.80 -5.70 7.48
CA PRO A 225 -1.93 -5.05 8.47
C PRO A 225 -1.98 -3.52 8.39
N PRO A 226 -1.67 -2.81 9.49
CA PRO A 226 -1.52 -1.36 9.48
C PRO A 226 -0.36 -0.94 8.58
N GLY A 227 -0.43 0.26 7.99
CA GLY A 227 0.66 0.82 7.19
C GLY A 227 0.75 0.30 5.75
N THR A 228 -0.22 -0.50 5.29
CA THR A 228 -0.32 -1.00 3.90
C THR A 228 -0.96 -0.01 2.92
N GLY A 229 -1.37 1.18 3.38
CA GLY A 229 -1.86 2.26 2.51
C GLY A 229 -3.36 2.27 2.24
N LYS A 230 -4.19 1.60 3.05
CA LYS A 230 -5.67 1.57 2.92
C LYS A 230 -6.28 2.98 2.78
N THR A 231 -5.95 3.87 3.72
CA THR A 231 -6.40 5.28 3.74
C THR A 231 -5.88 6.07 2.54
N LEU A 232 -4.67 5.75 2.08
CA LEU A 232 -4.02 6.43 0.95
C LEU A 232 -4.71 6.03 -0.37
N LEU A 233 -5.02 4.75 -0.54
CA LEU A 233 -5.75 4.25 -1.71
C LEU A 233 -7.18 4.78 -1.76
N ALA A 234 -7.90 4.84 -0.63
CA ALA A 234 -9.26 5.43 -0.60
C ALA A 234 -9.25 6.90 -1.04
N LYS A 235 -8.25 7.68 -0.59
CA LYS A 235 -8.05 9.08 -1.03
C LYS A 235 -7.72 9.16 -2.52
N ALA A 236 -6.87 8.27 -3.04
CA ALA A 236 -6.52 8.22 -4.45
C ALA A 236 -7.74 7.97 -5.34
N VAL A 237 -8.58 7.01 -4.95
CA VAL A 237 -9.80 6.63 -5.68
C VAL A 237 -10.78 7.79 -5.74
N ALA A 238 -10.99 8.50 -4.63
CA ALA A 238 -11.90 9.63 -4.58
C ALA A 238 -11.44 10.81 -5.46
N ASN A 239 -10.13 11.07 -5.48
CA ASN A 239 -9.55 12.12 -6.32
C ASN A 239 -9.69 11.79 -7.81
N GLU A 240 -9.45 10.53 -8.20
CA GLU A 240 -9.53 10.09 -9.60
C GLU A 240 -10.97 9.95 -10.09
N SER A 241 -11.91 9.52 -9.23
CA SER A 241 -13.33 9.51 -9.56
C SER A 241 -13.97 10.91 -9.54
N GLY A 242 -13.26 11.93 -9.05
CA GLY A 242 -13.78 13.28 -8.88
C GLY A 242 -14.95 13.36 -7.88
N ALA A 243 -15.01 12.43 -6.93
CA ALA A 243 -16.10 12.35 -5.95
C ALA A 243 -15.77 13.13 -4.68
N TYR A 244 -16.79 13.65 -3.99
CA TYR A 244 -16.63 14.29 -2.70
C TYR A 244 -16.15 13.28 -1.65
N PHE A 245 -15.02 13.54 -0.99
CA PHE A 245 -14.41 12.60 -0.05
C PHE A 245 -14.61 13.03 1.39
N ILE A 246 -15.25 12.18 2.20
CA ILE A 246 -15.39 12.39 3.65
C ILE A 246 -14.62 11.28 4.36
N ALA A 247 -13.64 11.64 5.18
CA ALA A 247 -12.90 10.69 6.01
C ALA A 247 -13.33 10.81 7.47
N ILE A 248 -13.61 9.66 8.08
CA ILE A 248 -14.01 9.50 9.47
C ILE A 248 -13.06 8.51 10.11
N ASN A 249 -12.57 8.80 11.30
CA ASN A 249 -11.87 7.80 12.11
C ASN A 249 -12.85 7.22 13.16
N GLY A 250 -12.90 5.90 13.31
CA GLY A 250 -13.84 5.20 14.20
C GLY A 250 -13.88 5.78 15.61
N PRO A 251 -12.74 5.91 16.31
CA PRO A 251 -12.68 6.51 17.65
C PRO A 251 -13.17 7.96 17.71
N GLU A 252 -13.11 8.74 16.62
CA GLU A 252 -13.60 10.14 16.63
C GLU A 252 -15.12 10.22 16.73
N ILE A 253 -15.83 9.18 16.30
CA ILE A 253 -17.29 9.10 16.42
C ILE A 253 -17.70 8.78 17.86
N MET A 254 -16.86 8.05 18.59
CA MET A 254 -17.15 7.60 19.95
C MET A 254 -17.00 8.76 20.94
N SER A 255 -18.11 9.37 21.32
CA SER A 255 -18.16 10.41 22.35
C SER A 255 -18.72 9.85 23.66
N LYS A 256 -18.39 10.50 24.78
CA LYS A 256 -18.92 10.13 26.11
C LYS A 256 -20.37 10.58 26.31
N PHE A 257 -20.91 11.39 25.40
CA PHE A 257 -22.23 12.00 25.53
C PHE A 257 -23.28 11.21 24.76
N TYR A 258 -24.44 11.03 25.40
CA TYR A 258 -25.52 10.19 24.88
C TYR A 258 -26.09 10.77 23.57
N GLY A 259 -26.10 9.97 22.50
CA GLY A 259 -26.77 10.30 21.23
C GLY A 259 -25.98 11.20 20.27
N GLU A 260 -24.89 11.81 20.72
CA GLU A 260 -24.03 12.66 19.88
C GLU A 260 -23.34 11.85 18.76
N SER A 261 -22.85 10.65 19.09
CA SER A 261 -22.24 9.72 18.12
C SER A 261 -23.21 9.31 17.00
N GLU A 262 -24.48 9.06 17.34
CA GLU A 262 -25.52 8.66 16.40
C GLU A 262 -25.90 9.83 15.46
N GLN A 263 -26.04 11.03 16.03
CA GLN A 263 -26.35 12.24 15.28
C GLN A 263 -25.20 12.59 14.32
N ARG A 264 -23.96 12.53 14.78
CA ARG A 264 -22.78 12.81 13.95
C ARG A 264 -22.67 11.87 12.76
N LEU A 265 -22.93 10.57 12.95
CA LEU A 265 -22.98 9.63 11.82
C LEU A 265 -24.08 9.99 10.82
N ARG A 266 -25.26 10.40 11.30
CA ARG A 266 -26.37 10.80 10.43
C ARG A 266 -26.02 12.04 9.61
N GLU A 267 -25.46 13.07 10.25
CA GLU A 267 -25.04 14.30 9.60
C GLU A 267 -24.04 14.04 8.47
N ILE A 268 -23.07 13.15 8.70
CA ILE A 268 -22.06 12.80 7.69
C ILE A 268 -22.69 12.10 6.48
N PHE A 269 -23.60 11.15 6.70
CA PHE A 269 -24.30 10.47 5.60
C PHE A 269 -25.22 11.43 4.83
N GLU A 270 -25.88 12.37 5.52
CA GLU A 270 -26.68 13.41 4.86
C GLU A 270 -25.83 14.39 4.05
N GLU A 271 -24.66 14.79 4.56
CA GLU A 271 -23.70 15.62 3.84
C GLU A 271 -23.19 14.93 2.58
N ALA A 272 -22.84 13.64 2.67
CA ALA A 272 -22.42 12.85 1.51
C ALA A 272 -23.52 12.76 0.44
N GLN A 273 -24.78 12.57 0.86
CA GLN A 273 -25.91 12.52 -0.06
C GLN A 273 -26.18 13.86 -0.76
N LYS A 274 -25.98 14.99 -0.06
CA LYS A 274 -26.13 16.34 -0.64
C LYS A 274 -25.03 16.65 -1.67
N ASN A 275 -23.82 16.13 -1.44
CA ASN A 275 -22.64 16.36 -2.30
C ASN A 275 -22.35 15.19 -3.26
N ALA A 276 -23.34 14.34 -3.57
CA ALA A 276 -23.15 13.19 -4.45
C ALA A 276 -22.73 13.63 -5.88
N PRO A 277 -21.79 12.92 -6.56
CA PRO A 277 -21.14 11.66 -6.17
C PRO A 277 -20.15 11.81 -5.00
N ALA A 278 -20.24 10.93 -3.99
CA ALA A 278 -19.45 11.02 -2.77
C ALA A 278 -18.93 9.66 -2.27
N ILE A 279 -17.80 9.66 -1.57
CA ILE A 279 -17.19 8.51 -0.93
C ILE A 279 -17.06 8.80 0.57
N ILE A 280 -17.66 7.96 1.39
CA ILE A 280 -17.48 7.98 2.85
C ILE A 280 -16.43 6.95 3.21
N PHE A 281 -15.31 7.38 3.75
CA PHE A 281 -14.24 6.52 4.24
C PHE A 281 -14.27 6.45 5.77
N ILE A 282 -14.43 5.24 6.32
CA ILE A 282 -14.43 4.97 7.76
C ILE A 282 -13.18 4.17 8.10
N ASP A 283 -12.19 4.80 8.73
CA ASP A 283 -11.01 4.10 9.26
C ASP A 283 -11.33 3.50 10.64
N GLU A 284 -10.63 2.43 11.00
CA GLU A 284 -10.81 1.71 12.28
C GLU A 284 -12.29 1.41 12.59
N ILE A 285 -13.02 0.85 11.62
CA ILE A 285 -14.46 0.54 11.79
C ILE A 285 -14.73 -0.44 12.94
N ASP A 286 -13.75 -1.26 13.30
CA ASP A 286 -13.78 -2.15 14.47
C ASP A 286 -13.96 -1.40 15.80
N ALA A 287 -13.61 -0.11 15.87
CA ALA A 287 -13.85 0.72 17.05
C ALA A 287 -15.32 1.12 17.23
N ILE A 288 -16.07 1.30 16.13
CA ILE A 288 -17.49 1.69 16.17
C ILE A 288 -18.43 0.50 15.98
N ALA A 289 -17.93 -0.59 15.39
CA ALA A 289 -18.71 -1.79 15.15
C ALA A 289 -18.03 -3.10 15.57
N PRO A 290 -17.63 -3.22 16.85
CA PRO A 290 -17.17 -4.48 17.42
C PRO A 290 -18.30 -5.53 17.48
N LYS A 291 -17.93 -6.80 17.65
CA LYS A 291 -18.86 -7.90 17.89
C LYS A 291 -19.74 -7.64 19.11
N ARG A 292 -21.05 -7.82 18.96
CA ARG A 292 -22.06 -7.58 20.02
C ARG A 292 -21.85 -8.38 21.29
N GLU A 293 -21.20 -9.54 21.19
CA GLU A 293 -20.92 -10.46 22.30
C GLU A 293 -19.79 -9.94 23.21
N GLU A 294 -18.83 -9.21 22.64
CA GLU A 294 -17.65 -8.69 23.34
C GLU A 294 -17.91 -7.33 23.99
N VAL A 295 -19.01 -6.67 23.61
CA VAL A 295 -19.36 -5.32 24.01
C VAL A 295 -20.27 -5.29 25.24
N THR A 296 -19.78 -4.66 26.31
CA THR A 296 -20.55 -4.40 27.53
C THR A 296 -21.35 -3.09 27.46
N GLY A 297 -20.96 -2.12 26.63
CA GLY A 297 -21.60 -0.81 26.52
C GLY A 297 -22.84 -0.75 25.62
N GLU A 298 -23.93 -0.15 26.10
CA GLU A 298 -25.16 0.08 25.29
C GLU A 298 -24.99 1.15 24.19
N VAL A 299 -24.03 2.06 24.34
CA VAL A 299 -23.77 3.12 23.36
C VAL A 299 -23.22 2.52 22.06
N GLU A 300 -22.22 1.65 22.16
CA GLU A 300 -21.60 0.96 21.01
C GLU A 300 -22.64 0.16 20.23
N LYS A 301 -23.48 -0.64 20.91
CA LYS A 301 -24.55 -1.42 20.26
C LYS A 301 -25.53 -0.55 19.47
N ARG A 302 -25.83 0.66 19.94
CA ARG A 302 -26.70 1.61 19.24
C ARG A 302 -26.03 2.26 18.05
N VAL A 303 -24.76 2.64 18.18
CA VAL A 303 -23.96 3.17 17.06
C VAL A 303 -23.90 2.17 15.91
N VAL A 304 -23.68 0.88 16.22
CA VAL A 304 -23.76 -0.20 15.22
C VAL A 304 -25.12 -0.26 14.56
N ALA A 305 -26.19 -0.28 15.36
CA ALA A 305 -27.55 -0.36 14.83
C ALA A 305 -27.87 0.85 13.91
N GLN A 306 -27.41 2.04 14.28
CA GLN A 306 -27.56 3.25 13.49
C GLN A 306 -26.76 3.19 12.18
N LEU A 307 -25.51 2.70 12.20
CA LEU A 307 -24.71 2.52 10.99
C LEU A 307 -25.37 1.50 10.03
N LEU A 308 -25.90 0.40 10.56
CA LEU A 308 -26.66 -0.59 9.78
C LEU A 308 -27.88 0.06 9.11
N ALA A 309 -28.66 0.86 9.86
CA ALA A 309 -29.82 1.55 9.33
C ALA A 309 -29.46 2.59 8.26
N LEU A 310 -28.33 3.29 8.42
CA LEU A 310 -27.83 4.25 7.43
C LEU A 310 -27.41 3.54 6.13
N MET A 311 -26.69 2.42 6.23
CA MET A 311 -26.28 1.60 5.08
C MET A 311 -27.49 1.04 4.32
N ASP A 312 -28.47 0.48 5.03
CA ASP A 312 -29.68 -0.06 4.43
C ASP A 312 -30.55 1.06 3.83
N GLY A 313 -30.53 2.25 4.44
CA GLY A 313 -31.23 3.46 4.00
C GLY A 313 -30.59 4.18 2.82
N LEU A 314 -29.38 3.80 2.40
CA LEU A 314 -28.78 4.30 1.15
C LEU A 314 -29.64 3.84 -0.03
N LYS A 315 -30.35 4.80 -0.63
CA LYS A 315 -31.13 4.60 -1.85
C LYS A 315 -30.18 4.14 -2.96
N GLU A 316 -30.60 3.18 -3.79
CA GLU A 316 -29.86 2.71 -4.99
C GLU A 316 -29.48 3.83 -5.97
N ARG A 317 -30.13 4.99 -5.88
CA ARG A 317 -29.86 6.19 -6.70
C ARG A 317 -28.80 7.13 -6.12
N GLY A 318 -28.43 6.96 -4.84
CA GLY A 318 -27.38 7.75 -4.21
C GLY A 318 -26.04 7.25 -4.73
N GLN A 319 -25.33 8.07 -5.52
CA GLN A 319 -23.94 7.81 -5.94
C GLN A 319 -22.98 7.96 -4.73
N VAL A 320 -23.33 7.34 -3.61
CA VAL A 320 -22.60 7.38 -2.35
C VAL A 320 -22.12 5.97 -2.07
N ILE A 321 -20.80 5.80 -1.97
CA ILE A 321 -20.16 4.53 -1.68
C ILE A 321 -19.47 4.62 -0.33
N VAL A 322 -19.65 3.60 0.52
CA VAL A 322 -19.02 3.54 1.84
C VAL A 322 -17.82 2.59 1.80
N ILE A 323 -16.63 3.13 2.03
CA ILE A 323 -15.40 2.34 2.17
C ILE A 323 -15.05 2.30 3.66
N ALA A 324 -14.92 1.12 4.22
CA ALA A 324 -14.47 0.94 5.60
C ALA A 324 -13.11 0.25 5.64
N ALA A 325 -12.26 0.59 6.60
CA ALA A 325 -10.97 -0.04 6.81
C ALA A 325 -10.85 -0.60 8.23
N THR A 326 -10.29 -1.80 8.35
CA THR A 326 -9.99 -2.44 9.64
C THR A 326 -8.69 -3.22 9.57
N ASN A 327 -8.00 -3.38 10.69
CA ASN A 327 -6.89 -4.34 10.80
C ASN A 327 -7.38 -5.72 11.28
N ARG A 328 -8.61 -5.79 11.78
CA ARG A 328 -9.18 -6.98 12.42
C ARG A 328 -10.59 -7.25 11.85
N PRO A 329 -10.69 -7.84 10.65
CA PRO A 329 -11.98 -8.14 10.02
C PRO A 329 -12.85 -9.12 10.82
N ASP A 330 -12.21 -9.91 11.69
CA ASP A 330 -12.91 -10.82 12.60
C ASP A 330 -13.54 -10.11 13.80
N ASP A 331 -13.11 -8.90 14.15
CA ASP A 331 -13.61 -8.17 15.32
C ASP A 331 -14.89 -7.37 14.98
N ILE A 332 -15.22 -7.25 13.69
CA ILE A 332 -16.40 -6.51 13.21
C ILE A 332 -17.69 -7.33 13.38
N ASP A 333 -18.80 -6.65 13.68
CA ASP A 333 -20.15 -7.25 13.66
C ASP A 333 -20.43 -7.97 12.32
N PRO A 334 -20.71 -9.29 12.32
CA PRO A 334 -21.00 -10.06 11.12
C PRO A 334 -22.19 -9.52 10.29
N ALA A 335 -23.09 -8.75 10.90
CA ALA A 335 -24.21 -8.12 10.21
C ALA A 335 -23.75 -7.07 9.19
N LEU A 336 -22.61 -6.40 9.41
CA LEU A 336 -22.05 -5.43 8.46
C LEU A 336 -21.46 -6.10 7.21
N ARG A 337 -20.98 -7.35 7.34
CA ARG A 337 -20.38 -8.15 6.26
C ARG A 337 -21.40 -8.88 5.37
N ARG A 338 -22.70 -8.64 5.59
CA ARG A 338 -23.76 -9.26 4.79
C ARG A 338 -23.98 -8.50 3.47
N PRO A 339 -24.40 -9.18 2.40
CA PRO A 339 -24.81 -8.55 1.15
C PRO A 339 -25.89 -7.48 1.37
N GLY A 340 -25.79 -6.36 0.65
CA GLY A 340 -26.52 -5.11 0.85
C GLY A 340 -25.80 -4.06 1.71
N ARG A 341 -24.60 -4.35 2.24
CA ARG A 341 -23.82 -3.49 3.15
C ARG A 341 -22.35 -3.48 2.71
N PHE A 342 -21.45 -4.18 3.41
CA PHE A 342 -20.10 -4.45 2.90
C PHE A 342 -20.09 -5.75 2.11
N ASP A 343 -20.47 -5.63 0.84
CA ASP A 343 -20.67 -6.76 -0.07
C ASP A 343 -19.34 -7.35 -0.55
N ARG A 344 -18.27 -6.56 -0.40
CA ARG A 344 -16.96 -6.81 -0.98
C ARG A 344 -15.90 -6.58 0.07
N GLU A 345 -15.05 -7.57 0.24
CA GLU A 345 -13.90 -7.49 1.13
C GLU A 345 -12.63 -7.53 0.29
N ILE A 346 -11.71 -6.59 0.55
CA ILE A 346 -10.45 -6.46 -0.18
C ILE A 346 -9.30 -6.59 0.82
N ALA A 347 -8.46 -7.61 0.57
CA ALA A 347 -7.25 -7.84 1.34
C ALA A 347 -6.13 -6.89 0.89
N PHE A 348 -5.44 -6.31 1.87
CA PHE A 348 -4.20 -5.56 1.69
C PHE A 348 -3.07 -6.41 2.30
N PRO A 349 -2.35 -7.19 1.48
CA PRO A 349 -1.26 -8.02 1.96
C PRO A 349 -0.04 -7.17 2.35
N VAL A 350 0.92 -7.79 3.03
CA VAL A 350 2.25 -7.20 3.23
C VAL A 350 2.96 -7.14 1.87
N PRO A 351 3.62 -6.02 1.51
CA PRO A 351 4.29 -5.89 0.22
C PRO A 351 5.40 -6.94 -0.01
N ASP A 352 5.40 -7.55 -1.19
CA ASP A 352 6.49 -8.41 -1.66
C ASP A 352 7.73 -7.57 -2.06
N LYS A 353 8.82 -8.22 -2.47
CA LYS A 353 10.06 -7.52 -2.87
C LYS A 353 9.83 -6.52 -4.00
N ARG A 354 9.04 -6.88 -5.02
CA ARG A 354 8.74 -6.00 -6.16
C ARG A 354 7.94 -4.79 -5.69
N ALA A 355 6.95 -5.03 -4.84
CA ALA A 355 6.09 -4.03 -4.25
C ALA A 355 6.87 -3.03 -3.39
N ARG A 356 7.77 -3.54 -2.54
CA ARG A 356 8.65 -2.70 -1.72
C ARG A 356 9.54 -1.80 -2.58
N ARG A 357 10.09 -2.31 -3.68
CA ARG A 357 10.87 -1.50 -4.64
C ARG A 357 10.02 -0.36 -5.22
N GLU A 358 8.78 -0.63 -5.61
CA GLU A 358 7.88 0.39 -6.15
C GLU A 358 7.51 1.44 -5.08
N ILE A 359 7.20 1.02 -3.87
CA ILE A 359 6.91 1.91 -2.75
C ILE A 359 8.13 2.79 -2.42
N LEU A 360 9.33 2.20 -2.39
CA LEU A 360 10.58 2.95 -2.25
C LEU A 360 10.72 3.98 -3.37
N GLN A 361 10.48 3.59 -4.63
CA GLN A 361 10.53 4.51 -5.77
C GLN A 361 9.57 5.69 -5.63
N VAL A 362 8.36 5.48 -5.10
CA VAL A 362 7.40 6.55 -4.83
C VAL A 362 7.95 7.49 -3.75
N HIS A 363 8.42 6.97 -2.62
CA HIS A 363 8.93 7.80 -1.53
C HIS A 363 10.26 8.50 -1.86
N THR A 364 11.07 7.93 -2.74
CA THR A 364 12.33 8.55 -3.20
C THR A 364 12.16 9.45 -4.42
N ARG A 365 10.96 9.54 -5.02
CA ARG A 365 10.71 10.32 -6.26
C ARG A 365 11.18 11.77 -6.17
N ASN A 366 10.96 12.41 -5.02
CA ASN A 366 11.35 13.80 -4.78
C ASN A 366 12.67 13.94 -4.02
N MET A 367 13.32 12.84 -3.65
CA MET A 367 14.53 12.83 -2.84
C MET A 367 15.78 12.90 -3.74
N PRO A 368 16.77 13.75 -3.42
CA PRO A 368 18.05 13.76 -4.13
C PRO A 368 18.89 12.56 -3.70
N LEU A 369 18.79 11.45 -4.43
CA LEU A 369 19.61 10.26 -4.21
C LEU A 369 21.00 10.41 -4.84
N ALA A 370 22.01 9.88 -4.16
CA ALA A 370 23.33 9.66 -4.74
C ALA A 370 23.34 8.41 -5.65
N GLU A 371 24.34 8.32 -6.53
CA GLU A 371 24.45 7.25 -7.54
C GLU A 371 24.69 5.86 -6.93
N ASP A 372 25.14 5.81 -5.68
CA ASP A 372 25.41 4.59 -4.91
C ASP A 372 24.13 3.95 -4.32
N VAL A 373 22.97 4.61 -4.40
CA VAL A 373 21.72 4.11 -3.84
C VAL A 373 21.04 3.15 -4.81
N ASN A 374 21.00 1.86 -4.46
CA ASN A 374 20.26 0.84 -5.19
C ASN A 374 18.95 0.46 -4.49
N LEU A 375 17.81 0.77 -5.12
CA LEU A 375 16.48 0.45 -4.58
C LEU A 375 16.18 -1.05 -4.56
N ASP A 376 16.77 -1.83 -5.46
CA ASP A 376 16.59 -3.29 -5.48
C ASP A 376 17.23 -3.95 -4.26
N GLU A 377 18.45 -3.51 -3.92
CA GLU A 377 19.16 -3.94 -2.72
C GLU A 377 18.37 -3.56 -1.46
N LEU A 378 17.85 -2.34 -1.38
CA LEU A 378 17.02 -1.90 -0.25
C LEU A 378 15.73 -2.73 -0.13
N ALA A 379 15.12 -3.13 -1.24
CA ALA A 379 13.93 -3.97 -1.23
C ALA A 379 14.21 -5.41 -0.74
N GLU A 380 15.41 -5.93 -0.98
CA GLU A 380 15.87 -7.24 -0.48
C GLU A 380 15.98 -7.25 1.04
N VAL A 381 16.64 -6.23 1.61
CA VAL A 381 16.92 -6.19 3.06
C VAL A 381 15.75 -5.68 3.92
N THR A 382 14.67 -5.19 3.31
CA THR A 382 13.48 -4.65 4.00
C THR A 382 12.34 -5.67 4.10
N HIS A 383 12.66 -6.93 4.40
CA HIS A 383 11.63 -7.97 4.49
C HIS A 383 10.59 -7.69 5.58
N GLY A 384 9.31 -7.87 5.24
CA GLY A 384 8.20 -7.60 6.15
C GLY A 384 7.89 -6.12 6.39
N PHE A 385 8.60 -5.19 5.74
CA PHE A 385 8.31 -3.76 5.85
C PHE A 385 7.00 -3.43 5.12
N THR A 386 6.13 -2.67 5.78
CA THR A 386 4.93 -2.10 5.18
C THR A 386 5.24 -0.78 4.48
N GLY A 387 4.28 -0.22 3.71
CA GLY A 387 4.48 1.07 3.05
C GLY A 387 4.80 2.21 4.03
N ALA A 388 4.18 2.20 5.21
CA ALA A 388 4.49 3.16 6.27
C ALA A 388 5.90 2.99 6.84
N ASP A 389 6.39 1.75 6.95
CA ASP A 389 7.75 1.47 7.42
C ASP A 389 8.79 1.93 6.39
N LEU A 390 8.55 1.68 5.10
CA LEU A 390 9.41 2.18 4.02
C LEU A 390 9.39 3.71 3.92
N ALA A 391 8.23 4.34 4.14
CA ALA A 391 8.14 5.79 4.25
C ALA A 391 8.95 6.34 5.43
N ALA A 392 8.92 5.64 6.58
CA ALA A 392 9.75 5.97 7.73
C ALA A 392 11.24 5.79 7.43
N LEU A 393 11.62 4.74 6.70
CA LEU A 393 12.99 4.48 6.26
C LEU A 393 13.53 5.61 5.39
N CYS A 394 12.80 6.01 4.36
CA CYS A 394 13.16 7.14 3.51
C CYS A 394 13.29 8.44 4.32
N ARG A 395 12.36 8.67 5.26
CA ARG A 395 12.38 9.87 6.10
C ARG A 395 13.58 9.91 7.04
N GLU A 396 13.92 8.80 7.68
CA GLU A 396 15.08 8.73 8.58
C GLU A 396 16.39 8.83 7.80
N ALA A 397 16.49 8.21 6.62
CA ALA A 397 17.63 8.37 5.72
C ALA A 397 17.82 9.84 5.31
N ALA A 398 16.74 10.54 4.97
CA ALA A 398 16.78 11.98 4.66
C ALA A 398 17.16 12.83 5.88
N MET A 399 16.67 12.49 7.08
CA MET A 399 17.03 13.17 8.32
C MET A 399 18.50 12.97 8.68
N ARG A 400 19.06 11.78 8.43
CA ARG A 400 20.48 11.48 8.60
C ARG A 400 21.34 12.27 7.61
N ALA A 401 20.93 12.32 6.34
CA ALA A 401 21.56 13.21 5.38
C ALA A 401 21.53 14.66 5.88
N LEU A 402 20.38 15.17 6.31
CA LEU A 402 20.25 16.52 6.86
C LEU A 402 21.19 16.75 8.05
N ARG A 403 21.32 15.81 9.00
CA ARG A 403 22.26 15.90 10.14
C ARG A 403 23.71 16.01 9.71
N ARG A 404 24.13 15.41 8.58
CA ARG A 404 25.48 15.55 8.03
C ARG A 404 25.75 16.94 7.46
N TYR A 405 24.73 17.57 6.88
CA TYR A 405 24.85 18.92 6.30
C TYR A 405 24.49 20.03 7.28
N LEU A 406 23.81 19.73 8.40
CA LEU A 406 23.43 20.69 9.44
C LEU A 406 24.62 21.53 9.96
N PRO A 407 25.83 20.97 10.20
CA PRO A 407 26.98 21.77 10.64
C PRO A 407 27.48 22.79 9.58
N LYS A 408 27.09 22.61 8.32
CA LYS A 408 27.41 23.52 7.21
C LYS A 408 26.31 24.56 6.98
N ILE A 409 25.18 24.46 7.69
CA ILE A 409 24.02 25.33 7.59
C ILE A 409 24.00 26.20 8.84
N ASP A 410 23.96 27.51 8.66
CA ASP A 410 23.72 28.43 9.77
C ASP A 410 22.23 28.45 10.09
N ILE A 411 21.85 27.81 11.20
CA ILE A 411 20.45 27.65 11.64
C ILE A 411 19.83 29.01 12.02
N GLU A 412 20.65 30.00 12.40
CA GLU A 412 20.17 31.34 12.74
C GLU A 412 19.93 32.21 11.51
N SER A 413 20.46 31.81 10.36
CA SER A 413 20.17 32.47 9.09
C SER A 413 18.85 31.96 8.51
N GLU A 414 17.98 32.86 8.06
CA GLU A 414 16.75 32.51 7.33
C GLU A 414 17.04 31.88 5.94
N ARG A 415 18.32 31.67 5.60
CA ARG A 415 18.78 31.35 4.24
C ARG A 415 19.70 30.13 4.24
N ILE A 416 19.31 29.11 3.49
CA ILE A 416 20.19 27.98 3.19
C ILE A 416 20.94 28.30 1.89
N PRO A 417 22.30 28.29 1.87
CA PRO A 417 23.08 28.52 0.65
C PRO A 417 22.72 27.50 -0.45
N THR A 418 22.57 27.96 -1.68
CA THR A 418 22.18 27.09 -2.82
C THR A 418 23.23 26.05 -3.17
N GLU A 419 24.50 26.29 -2.85
CA GLU A 419 25.59 25.32 -2.97
C GLU A 419 25.32 24.09 -2.10
N VAL A 420 24.87 24.31 -0.86
CA VAL A 420 24.51 23.22 0.06
C VAL A 420 23.30 22.45 -0.47
N LEU A 421 22.33 23.12 -1.07
CA LEU A 421 21.16 22.48 -1.69
C LEU A 421 21.53 21.60 -2.90
N LYS A 422 22.52 22.02 -3.70
CA LYS A 422 23.01 21.24 -4.85
C LYS A 422 23.87 20.05 -4.41
N GLU A 423 24.64 20.19 -3.33
CA GLU A 423 25.48 19.12 -2.78
C GLU A 423 24.72 18.11 -1.93
N MET A 424 23.58 18.50 -1.35
CA MET A 424 22.82 17.64 -0.44
C MET A 424 22.23 16.45 -1.18
N LYS A 425 22.81 15.27 -0.91
CA LYS A 425 22.34 13.99 -1.45
C LYS A 425 22.24 12.94 -0.35
N VAL A 426 21.21 12.10 -0.43
CA VAL A 426 21.05 10.94 0.43
C VAL A 426 21.86 9.79 -0.15
N THR A 427 22.73 9.21 0.68
CA THR A 427 23.70 8.19 0.29
C THR A 427 23.27 6.80 0.74
N ARG A 428 23.87 5.74 0.18
CA ARG A 428 23.59 4.35 0.57
C ARG A 428 23.74 4.16 2.08
N ALA A 429 24.81 4.71 2.66
CA ALA A 429 25.08 4.63 4.10
C ALA A 429 23.93 5.18 4.97
N ASP A 430 23.24 6.24 4.54
CA ASP A 430 22.14 6.83 5.32
C ASP A 430 20.96 5.86 5.45
N PHE A 431 20.66 5.10 4.39
CA PHE A 431 19.62 4.07 4.39
C PHE A 431 19.99 2.88 5.29
N PHE A 432 21.21 2.37 5.17
CA PHE A 432 21.66 1.23 5.99
C PHE A 432 21.77 1.58 7.48
N GLU A 433 22.16 2.80 7.82
CA GLU A 433 22.12 3.27 9.21
C GLU A 433 20.68 3.49 9.69
N ALA A 434 19.78 3.96 8.83
CA ALA A 434 18.36 4.11 9.18
C ALA A 434 17.67 2.75 9.44
N LEU A 435 18.07 1.69 8.73
CA LEU A 435 17.56 0.32 8.96
C LEU A 435 17.81 -0.17 10.39
N LYS A 436 18.87 0.31 11.07
CA LYS A 436 19.17 -0.11 12.45
C LYS A 436 18.15 0.40 13.47
N ASP A 437 17.50 1.52 13.18
CA ASP A 437 16.55 2.15 14.10
C ASP A 437 15.09 1.80 13.79
N ILE A 438 14.81 1.31 12.58
CA ILE A 438 13.45 1.08 12.10
C ILE A 438 13.11 -0.40 12.20
N GLN A 439 12.16 -0.69 13.09
CA GLN A 439 11.57 -2.02 13.18
C GLN A 439 10.30 -2.13 12.34
N PRO A 440 10.14 -3.18 11.52
CA PRO A 440 8.95 -3.40 10.70
C PRO A 440 7.69 -3.56 11.55
N SER A 441 6.61 -2.88 11.16
CA SER A 441 5.34 -2.91 11.88
C SER A 441 4.63 -4.26 11.79
N ALA A 442 4.83 -5.01 10.70
CA ALA A 442 4.26 -6.35 10.54
C ALA A 442 4.85 -7.37 11.54
N LEU A 443 6.10 -7.18 11.97
CA LEU A 443 6.80 -8.08 12.91
C LEU A 443 6.52 -7.76 14.38
N ARG A 444 5.88 -6.61 14.69
CA ARG A 444 5.72 -6.15 16.08
C ARG A 444 4.71 -6.93 16.90
N GLU A 445 3.84 -7.74 16.29
CA GLU A 445 2.77 -8.42 17.03
C GLU A 445 2.89 -9.95 17.11
N VAL A 446 3.75 -10.62 16.33
CA VAL A 446 4.23 -12.00 16.52
C VAL A 446 5.58 -12.08 15.80
N TYR A 447 6.60 -12.64 16.45
CA TYR A 447 7.97 -12.74 15.91
C TYR A 447 7.99 -13.61 14.65
N ILE A 448 7.78 -13.00 13.47
CA ILE A 448 8.16 -13.61 12.20
C ILE A 448 9.65 -13.31 12.04
N GLU A 449 10.50 -14.29 12.26
CA GLU A 449 11.92 -14.21 11.99
C GLU A 449 12.16 -14.66 10.55
N VAL A 450 13.15 -14.08 9.86
CA VAL A 450 13.77 -14.74 8.71
C VAL A 450 15.07 -15.33 9.24
N PRO A 451 15.14 -16.65 9.44
CA PRO A 451 16.39 -17.25 9.86
C PRO A 451 17.45 -17.10 8.77
N GLU A 452 18.69 -16.90 9.16
CA GLU A 452 19.87 -16.87 8.27
C GLU A 452 20.68 -18.18 8.34
N VAL A 453 20.08 -19.25 8.88
CA VAL A 453 20.75 -20.52 9.10
C VAL A 453 20.57 -21.39 7.87
N HIS A 454 21.65 -21.90 7.31
CA HIS A 454 21.61 -22.84 6.18
C HIS A 454 21.83 -24.29 6.63
N TRP A 455 21.57 -25.25 5.74
CA TRP A 455 21.86 -26.67 6.02
C TRP A 455 23.34 -26.93 6.34
N ASP A 456 24.22 -26.09 5.79
CA ASP A 456 25.68 -26.18 5.95
C ASP A 456 26.14 -25.73 7.35
N ASP A 457 25.34 -24.89 8.03
CA ASP A 457 25.64 -24.41 9.39
C ASP A 457 25.34 -25.47 10.47
N ILE A 458 24.63 -26.53 10.10
CA ILE A 458 24.21 -27.59 11.02
C ILE A 458 25.03 -28.86 10.75
N GLY A 459 25.87 -29.25 11.71
CA GLY A 459 26.66 -30.48 11.61
C GLY A 459 25.85 -31.76 11.84
N GLY A 460 26.00 -32.76 10.97
CA GLY A 460 25.44 -34.11 11.14
C GLY A 460 23.93 -34.20 10.86
N LEU A 461 23.28 -35.25 11.40
CA LEU A 461 21.83 -35.49 11.27
C LEU A 461 21.30 -35.57 9.82
N GLU A 462 22.09 -36.08 8.88
CA GLU A 462 21.73 -36.10 7.45
C GLU A 462 20.39 -36.81 7.15
N GLU A 463 20.06 -37.86 7.90
CA GLU A 463 18.77 -38.54 7.77
C GLU A 463 17.59 -37.63 8.17
N VAL A 464 17.74 -36.86 9.25
CA VAL A 464 16.73 -35.90 9.72
C VAL A 464 16.62 -34.72 8.77
N LYS A 465 17.76 -34.20 8.28
CA LYS A 465 17.78 -33.14 7.26
C LYS A 465 17.03 -33.59 6.01
N GLN A 466 17.31 -34.79 5.52
CA GLN A 466 16.64 -35.36 4.36
C GLN A 466 15.13 -35.45 4.57
N GLN A 467 14.68 -35.96 5.72
CA GLN A 467 13.24 -36.02 6.03
C GLN A 467 12.57 -34.65 6.10
N LEU A 468 13.25 -33.62 6.60
CA LEU A 468 12.74 -32.25 6.62
C LEU A 468 12.67 -31.62 5.23
N ARG A 469 13.64 -31.91 4.35
CA ARG A 469 13.58 -31.50 2.93
C ARG A 469 12.36 -32.09 2.23
N GLU A 470 12.13 -33.38 2.43
CA GLU A 470 10.98 -34.09 1.84
C GLU A 470 9.64 -33.60 2.37
N ALA A 471 9.56 -33.30 3.67
CA ALA A 471 8.31 -32.97 4.34
C ALA A 471 7.94 -31.48 4.29
N VAL A 472 8.91 -30.56 4.15
CA VAL A 472 8.67 -29.10 4.22
C VAL A 472 9.14 -28.41 2.95
N GLU A 473 10.38 -28.64 2.53
CA GLU A 473 10.98 -27.90 1.43
C GLU A 473 10.32 -28.23 0.09
N TRP A 474 10.11 -29.52 -0.22
CA TRP A 474 9.51 -29.92 -1.49
C TRP A 474 8.05 -29.47 -1.64
N PRO A 475 7.16 -29.61 -0.62
CA PRO A 475 5.80 -29.08 -0.71
C PRO A 475 5.73 -27.57 -0.90
N LEU A 476 6.66 -26.80 -0.30
CA LEU A 476 6.66 -25.35 -0.38
C LEU A 476 7.26 -24.83 -1.70
N LYS A 477 8.37 -25.42 -2.17
CA LYS A 477 9.02 -25.01 -3.41
C LYS A 477 8.34 -25.52 -4.68
N HIS A 478 7.72 -26.70 -4.61
CA HIS A 478 7.19 -27.38 -5.79
C HIS A 478 5.74 -27.87 -5.59
N PRO A 479 4.78 -26.97 -5.32
CA PRO A 479 3.39 -27.35 -5.11
C PRO A 479 2.73 -27.99 -6.34
N GLU A 480 3.18 -27.65 -7.55
CA GLU A 480 2.70 -28.25 -8.81
C GLU A 480 2.81 -29.78 -8.82
N TYR A 481 3.95 -30.35 -8.43
CA TYR A 481 4.14 -31.81 -8.48
C TYR A 481 3.21 -32.55 -7.52
N PHE A 482 2.94 -31.99 -6.33
CA PHE A 482 2.01 -32.60 -5.37
C PHE A 482 0.57 -32.60 -5.88
N LYS A 483 0.16 -31.51 -6.56
CA LYS A 483 -1.17 -31.42 -7.20
C LYS A 483 -1.34 -32.40 -8.34
N GLU A 484 -0.33 -32.54 -9.20
CA GLU A 484 -0.36 -33.49 -10.32
C GLU A 484 -0.39 -34.95 -9.84
N MET A 485 0.33 -35.27 -8.77
CA MET A 485 0.37 -36.61 -8.20
C MET A 485 -0.84 -36.93 -7.31
N GLY A 486 -1.64 -35.93 -6.93
CA GLY A 486 -2.79 -36.10 -6.04
C GLY A 486 -2.40 -36.54 -4.62
N ILE A 487 -1.21 -36.11 -4.15
CA ILE A 487 -0.68 -36.47 -2.84
C ILE A 487 -0.85 -35.28 -1.89
N ASP A 488 -1.48 -35.51 -0.74
CA ASP A 488 -1.57 -34.50 0.32
C ASP A 488 -0.21 -34.36 1.04
N PRO A 489 0.38 -33.16 1.09
CA PRO A 489 1.61 -32.93 1.83
C PRO A 489 1.37 -33.05 3.35
N PRO A 490 2.40 -33.44 4.13
CA PRO A 490 2.30 -33.52 5.58
C PRO A 490 2.12 -32.11 6.17
N LYS A 491 1.13 -31.95 7.05
CA LYS A 491 0.77 -30.63 7.61
C LYS A 491 1.50 -30.30 8.90
N GLY A 492 1.78 -31.33 9.69
CA GLY A 492 2.49 -31.20 10.95
C GLY A 492 3.66 -32.17 11.06
N ILE A 493 4.79 -31.65 11.54
CA ILE A 493 6.00 -32.40 11.86
C ILE A 493 6.30 -32.21 13.34
N LEU A 494 6.55 -33.27 14.08
CA LEU A 494 6.99 -33.20 15.47
C LEU A 494 8.44 -33.69 15.57
N LEU A 495 9.34 -32.76 15.86
CA LEU A 495 10.75 -33.00 16.17
C LEU A 495 10.89 -33.40 17.64
N TYR A 496 11.50 -34.55 17.93
CA TYR A 496 11.75 -34.96 19.31
C TYR A 496 13.18 -35.46 19.56
N GLY A 497 13.54 -35.65 20.82
CA GLY A 497 14.85 -36.15 21.25
C GLY A 497 15.49 -35.33 22.38
N PRO A 498 16.74 -35.61 22.76
CA PRO A 498 17.38 -34.96 23.90
C PRO A 498 17.43 -33.42 23.81
N PRO A 499 17.48 -32.72 24.96
CA PRO A 499 17.67 -31.28 24.96
C PRO A 499 19.04 -30.90 24.37
N GLY A 500 19.10 -29.76 23.68
CA GLY A 500 20.35 -29.24 23.10
C GLY A 500 20.78 -29.86 21.77
N THR A 501 19.95 -30.67 21.11
CA THR A 501 20.27 -31.28 19.80
C THR A 501 19.99 -30.37 18.60
N GLY A 502 19.84 -29.06 18.81
CA GLY A 502 19.64 -28.10 17.71
C GLY A 502 18.28 -28.18 17.00
N LYS A 503 17.20 -28.67 17.63
CA LYS A 503 15.86 -28.75 17.02
C LYS A 503 15.37 -27.40 16.48
N THR A 504 15.58 -26.33 17.26
CA THR A 504 15.28 -24.95 16.87
C THR A 504 16.12 -24.50 15.66
N LEU A 505 17.38 -24.93 15.55
CA LEU A 505 18.25 -24.62 14.42
C LEU A 505 17.81 -25.36 13.15
N LEU A 506 17.41 -26.63 13.26
CA LEU A 506 16.87 -27.40 12.13
C LEU A 506 15.60 -26.77 11.56
N ALA A 507 14.69 -26.32 12.42
CA ALA A 507 13.48 -25.63 12.01
C ALA A 507 13.76 -24.26 11.36
N LYS A 508 14.81 -23.57 11.81
CA LYS A 508 15.28 -22.33 11.20
C LYS A 508 15.88 -22.59 9.82
N ALA A 509 16.74 -23.60 9.68
CA ALA A 509 17.37 -23.93 8.40
C ALA A 509 16.37 -24.35 7.32
N VAL A 510 15.37 -25.17 7.68
CA VAL A 510 14.35 -25.57 6.71
C VAL A 510 13.50 -24.38 6.25
N ALA A 511 13.26 -23.39 7.11
CA ALA A 511 12.51 -22.18 6.73
C ALA A 511 13.33 -21.26 5.81
N THR A 512 14.63 -21.06 6.09
CA THR A 512 15.56 -20.30 5.24
C THR A 512 15.64 -20.92 3.85
N GLU A 513 15.87 -22.23 3.78
CA GLU A 513 16.04 -22.95 2.52
C GLU A 513 14.74 -23.02 1.72
N SER A 514 13.58 -23.05 2.39
CA SER A 514 12.27 -23.01 1.73
C SER A 514 11.85 -21.60 1.31
N GLU A 515 12.67 -20.56 1.55
CA GLU A 515 12.33 -19.15 1.36
C GLU A 515 10.99 -18.75 2.03
N ALA A 516 10.67 -19.40 3.15
CA ALA A 516 9.40 -19.26 3.84
C ALA A 516 9.54 -18.39 5.09
N ASN A 517 8.47 -17.67 5.44
CA ASN A 517 8.41 -16.91 6.68
C ASN A 517 8.47 -17.86 7.89
N PHE A 518 9.22 -17.54 8.95
CA PHE A 518 9.34 -18.40 10.14
C PHE A 518 8.69 -17.75 11.36
N ILE A 519 7.70 -18.41 11.95
CA ILE A 519 7.07 -17.95 13.20
C ILE A 519 7.56 -18.82 14.35
N GLY A 520 8.43 -18.28 15.19
CA GLY A 520 8.93 -18.96 16.38
C GLY A 520 8.06 -18.68 17.60
N VAL A 521 7.46 -19.72 18.18
CA VAL A 521 6.65 -19.63 19.40
C VAL A 521 7.24 -20.55 20.46
N LYS A 522 7.66 -20.00 21.59
CA LYS A 522 8.08 -20.80 22.75
C LYS A 522 6.87 -21.13 23.60
N GLY A 523 6.66 -22.39 23.95
CA GLY A 523 5.54 -22.86 24.76
C GLY A 523 5.29 -22.04 26.03
N PRO A 524 6.31 -21.74 26.85
CA PRO A 524 6.15 -20.90 28.04
C PRO A 524 5.66 -19.48 27.75
N GLU A 525 5.99 -18.89 26.59
CA GLU A 525 5.59 -17.52 26.25
C GLU A 525 4.08 -17.39 26.00
N VAL A 526 3.45 -18.45 25.48
CA VAL A 526 2.00 -18.51 25.26
C VAL A 526 1.24 -18.46 26.59
N LEU A 527 1.83 -19.05 27.64
CA LEU A 527 1.26 -19.10 29.00
C LEU A 527 1.53 -17.83 29.80
N SER A 528 2.72 -17.22 29.66
CA SER A 528 3.15 -16.13 30.53
C SER A 528 2.75 -14.73 30.05
N LYS A 529 2.67 -14.50 28.73
CA LYS A 529 2.40 -13.17 28.16
C LYS A 529 0.90 -12.80 28.20
N TRP A 530 0.01 -13.78 28.38
CA TRP A 530 -1.42 -13.62 28.15
C TRP A 530 -2.24 -14.21 29.31
N VAL A 531 -2.31 -13.47 30.42
CA VAL A 531 -3.15 -13.85 31.57
C VAL A 531 -4.62 -13.67 31.18
N GLY A 532 -5.30 -14.76 30.79
CA GLY A 532 -6.75 -14.80 30.55
C GLY A 532 -7.20 -15.00 29.10
N GLU A 533 -6.33 -14.88 28.09
CA GLU A 533 -6.69 -14.98 26.65
C GLU A 533 -5.74 -15.87 25.81
N SER A 534 -5.15 -16.92 26.39
CA SER A 534 -4.21 -17.79 25.67
C SER A 534 -4.80 -18.52 24.44
N GLU A 535 -6.12 -18.70 24.37
CA GLU A 535 -6.81 -19.25 23.18
C GLU A 535 -6.78 -18.28 21.98
N ARG A 536 -6.96 -16.97 22.24
CA ARG A 536 -6.93 -15.94 21.20
C ARG A 536 -5.55 -15.85 20.59
N ALA A 537 -4.50 -15.97 21.42
CA ALA A 537 -3.11 -15.97 20.95
C ALA A 537 -2.83 -17.07 19.92
N ILE A 538 -3.33 -18.30 20.15
CA ILE A 538 -3.19 -19.38 19.17
C ILE A 538 -3.91 -19.04 17.86
N ARG A 539 -5.16 -18.55 17.92
CA ARG A 539 -5.88 -18.12 16.70
C ARG A 539 -5.11 -17.06 15.93
N GLU A 540 -4.54 -16.08 16.64
CA GLU A 540 -3.78 -15.00 16.03
C GLU A 540 -2.49 -15.49 15.37
N ILE A 541 -1.76 -16.43 15.99
CA ILE A 541 -0.56 -17.05 15.41
C ILE A 541 -0.91 -17.74 14.08
N PHE A 542 -1.92 -18.61 14.07
CA PHE A 542 -2.33 -19.32 12.86
C PHE A 542 -2.94 -18.38 11.81
N ARG A 543 -3.66 -17.33 12.23
CA ARG A 543 -4.14 -16.29 11.30
C ARG A 543 -2.98 -15.55 10.63
N LYS A 544 -1.95 -15.17 11.39
CA LYS A 544 -0.77 -14.47 10.85
C LYS A 544 0.03 -15.37 9.92
N ALA A 545 0.22 -16.63 10.28
CA ALA A 545 0.85 -17.62 9.41
C ALA A 545 0.12 -17.76 8.06
N ARG A 546 -1.22 -17.76 8.08
CA ARG A 546 -2.06 -17.78 6.87
C ARG A 546 -1.90 -16.51 6.01
N GLN A 547 -1.79 -15.34 6.64
CA GLN A 547 -1.57 -14.08 5.92
C GLN A 547 -0.16 -13.95 5.34
N ALA A 548 0.81 -14.61 5.97
CA ALA A 548 2.21 -14.62 5.60
C ALA A 548 2.61 -15.89 4.82
N ALA A 549 1.67 -16.64 4.24
CA ALA A 549 1.98 -17.82 3.45
C ALA A 549 2.83 -17.43 2.21
N PRO A 550 3.92 -18.17 1.88
CA PRO A 550 4.40 -19.42 2.50
C PRO A 550 5.06 -19.21 3.88
N CYS A 551 4.64 -20.00 4.88
CA CYS A 551 5.06 -19.82 6.28
C CYS A 551 5.25 -21.15 7.03
N VAL A 552 6.32 -21.22 7.83
CA VAL A 552 6.60 -22.30 8.80
C VAL A 552 6.30 -21.79 10.21
N ILE A 553 5.39 -22.45 10.93
CA ILE A 553 5.11 -22.18 12.34
C ILE A 553 5.89 -23.17 13.19
N PHE A 554 6.80 -22.67 14.03
CA PHE A 554 7.61 -23.49 14.94
C PHE A 554 7.18 -23.31 16.39
N PHE A 555 6.64 -24.37 17.00
CA PHE A 555 6.33 -24.43 18.42
C PHE A 555 7.47 -25.14 19.18
N ASP A 556 8.32 -24.36 19.86
CA ASP A 556 9.34 -24.88 20.75
C ASP A 556 8.72 -25.23 22.12
N GLU A 557 9.19 -26.31 22.75
CA GLU A 557 8.64 -26.84 24.01
C GLU A 557 7.10 -26.98 23.97
N ILE A 558 6.56 -27.58 22.91
CA ILE A 558 5.11 -27.75 22.70
C ILE A 558 4.44 -28.53 23.85
N ASP A 559 5.19 -29.37 24.57
CA ASP A 559 4.77 -30.07 25.77
C ASP A 559 4.37 -29.13 26.93
N SER A 560 4.83 -27.88 26.93
CA SER A 560 4.42 -26.87 27.91
C SER A 560 2.97 -26.40 27.71
N ILE A 561 2.52 -26.29 26.45
CA ILE A 561 1.18 -25.82 26.08
C ILE A 561 0.19 -26.96 25.83
N ALA A 562 0.68 -28.15 25.52
CA ALA A 562 -0.13 -29.33 25.25
C ALA A 562 0.28 -30.59 26.03
N PRO A 563 0.33 -30.53 27.37
CA PRO A 563 0.54 -31.72 28.20
C PRO A 563 -0.67 -32.66 28.13
N ARG A 564 -0.47 -33.92 28.51
CA ARG A 564 -1.55 -34.90 28.67
C ARG A 564 -2.63 -34.37 29.62
N ARG A 565 -3.87 -34.45 29.17
CA ARG A 565 -5.07 -34.05 29.93
C ARG A 565 -5.04 -34.69 31.32
N GLY A 566 -5.20 -33.88 32.35
CA GLY A 566 -5.22 -34.31 33.76
C GLY A 566 -3.85 -34.39 34.47
N GLN A 567 -2.73 -34.07 33.81
CA GLN A 567 -1.41 -34.02 34.49
C GLN A 567 -1.14 -32.74 35.30
N ARG A 568 -1.87 -31.64 35.06
CA ARG A 568 -1.75 -30.39 35.84
C ARG A 568 -3.09 -30.03 36.51
N PHE A 569 -3.04 -29.69 37.80
CA PHE A 569 -4.14 -29.04 38.53
C PHE A 569 -4.20 -27.56 38.14
N ASP A 570 -4.58 -27.28 36.89
CA ASP A 570 -4.83 -25.92 36.45
C ASP A 570 -6.32 -25.73 36.12
N SER A 571 -6.76 -24.48 36.06
CA SER A 571 -8.13 -23.99 35.90
C SER A 571 -8.81 -24.33 34.55
N GLY A 572 -8.42 -25.42 33.89
CA GLY A 572 -8.93 -25.84 32.58
C GLY A 572 -8.50 -24.93 31.42
N VAL A 573 -7.56 -24.00 31.65
CA VAL A 573 -7.01 -23.11 30.62
C VAL A 573 -6.18 -23.91 29.62
N THR A 574 -5.32 -24.81 30.09
CA THR A 574 -4.47 -25.64 29.22
C THR A 574 -5.28 -26.56 28.31
N ASP A 575 -6.37 -27.16 28.80
CA ASP A 575 -7.24 -28.02 27.97
C ASP A 575 -7.92 -27.24 26.83
N ARG A 576 -8.27 -25.97 27.09
CA ARG A 576 -8.86 -25.09 26.08
C ARG A 576 -7.84 -24.64 25.02
N ILE A 577 -6.61 -24.35 25.42
CA ILE A 577 -5.47 -24.09 24.53
C ILE A 577 -5.25 -25.29 23.60
N VAL A 578 -5.22 -26.51 24.14
CA VAL A 578 -5.07 -27.73 23.34
C VAL A 578 -6.21 -27.85 22.34
N ASN A 579 -7.47 -27.73 22.76
CA ASN A 579 -8.61 -27.82 21.83
C ASN A 579 -8.56 -26.76 20.73
N GLN A 580 -8.10 -25.54 21.05
CA GLN A 580 -7.92 -24.49 20.05
C GLN A 580 -6.81 -24.83 19.05
N LEU A 581 -5.67 -25.34 19.52
CA LEU A 581 -4.58 -25.80 18.67
C LEU A 581 -5.03 -26.90 17.71
N LEU A 582 -5.79 -27.88 18.23
CA LEU A 582 -6.38 -28.94 17.42
C LEU A 582 -7.33 -28.38 16.35
N THR A 583 -8.16 -27.41 16.71
CA THR A 583 -9.11 -26.78 15.77
C THR A 583 -8.39 -26.03 14.66
N GLU A 584 -7.30 -25.30 14.98
CA GLU A 584 -6.52 -24.61 13.96
C GLU A 584 -5.75 -25.60 13.06
N MET A 585 -5.18 -26.67 13.61
CA MET A 585 -4.48 -27.71 12.82
C MET A 585 -5.43 -28.46 11.88
N ASP A 586 -6.61 -28.85 12.36
CA ASP A 586 -7.64 -29.48 11.51
C ASP A 586 -8.15 -28.49 10.44
N GLY A 587 -8.17 -27.18 10.76
CA GLY A 587 -8.53 -26.11 9.83
C GLY A 587 -7.51 -25.87 8.70
N LEU A 588 -6.28 -26.35 8.83
CA LEU A 588 -5.24 -26.27 7.78
C LEU A 588 -5.53 -27.20 6.59
N GLU A 589 -6.52 -28.09 6.67
CA GLU A 589 -6.87 -29.00 5.57
C GLU A 589 -7.24 -28.32 4.26
N ARG A 590 -7.63 -27.04 4.29
CA ARG A 590 -8.13 -26.30 3.13
C ARG A 590 -7.12 -25.30 2.54
N LEU A 591 -5.92 -25.18 3.10
CA LEU A 591 -5.01 -24.07 2.81
C LEU A 591 -3.63 -24.57 2.40
N GLU A 592 -3.15 -24.06 1.27
CA GLU A 592 -1.83 -24.38 0.70
C GLU A 592 -0.77 -23.42 1.28
N GLY A 593 0.39 -23.96 1.71
CA GLY A 593 1.57 -23.16 2.02
C GLY A 593 1.85 -22.81 3.49
N VAL A 594 1.14 -23.41 4.45
CA VAL A 594 1.46 -23.29 5.90
C VAL A 594 1.84 -24.65 6.46
N VAL A 595 3.03 -24.74 7.08
CA VAL A 595 3.53 -25.97 7.70
C VAL A 595 3.75 -25.75 9.20
N VAL A 596 3.33 -26.71 10.04
CA VAL A 596 3.50 -26.64 11.48
C VAL A 596 4.61 -27.60 11.93
N ILE A 597 5.60 -27.08 12.64
CA ILE A 597 6.69 -27.87 13.24
C ILE A 597 6.60 -27.72 14.75
N GLY A 598 6.36 -28.81 15.47
CA GLY A 598 6.48 -28.87 16.93
C GLY A 598 7.84 -29.40 17.34
N ALA A 599 8.41 -28.91 18.43
CA ALA A 599 9.59 -29.49 19.06
C ALA A 599 9.32 -29.83 20.51
N THR A 600 9.71 -31.04 20.93
CA THR A 600 9.63 -31.45 22.34
C THR A 600 10.82 -32.33 22.72
N ASN A 601 11.28 -32.18 23.96
CA ASN A 601 12.25 -33.12 24.53
C ASN A 601 11.58 -34.35 25.16
N ARG A 602 10.25 -34.28 25.35
CA ARG A 602 9.46 -35.25 26.10
C ARG A 602 8.16 -35.61 25.36
N PRO A 603 8.24 -36.45 24.32
CA PRO A 603 7.05 -36.88 23.60
C PRO A 603 6.07 -37.70 24.47
N ASP A 604 6.53 -38.26 25.59
CA ASP A 604 5.74 -39.06 26.53
C ASP A 604 4.62 -38.26 27.22
N ILE A 605 4.83 -36.96 27.45
CA ILE A 605 3.89 -36.09 28.17
C ILE A 605 2.95 -35.30 27.26
N LEU A 606 3.08 -35.43 25.94
CA LEU A 606 2.22 -34.74 24.97
C LEU A 606 0.81 -35.35 24.93
N ASP A 607 -0.23 -34.53 24.70
CA ASP A 607 -1.58 -35.03 24.43
C ASP A 607 -1.59 -35.95 23.17
N PRO A 608 -2.01 -37.22 23.29
CA PRO A 608 -2.09 -38.14 22.16
C PRO A 608 -3.00 -37.66 21.02
N ALA A 609 -3.91 -36.71 21.27
CA ALA A 609 -4.75 -36.11 20.24
C ALA A 609 -3.91 -35.38 19.17
N LEU A 610 -2.75 -34.82 19.53
CA LEU A 610 -1.87 -34.12 18.60
C LEU A 610 -1.12 -35.08 17.66
N LEU A 611 -0.94 -36.33 18.07
CA LEU A 611 -0.23 -37.38 17.32
C LEU A 611 -1.14 -38.16 16.37
N ARG A 612 -2.39 -37.73 16.20
CA ARG A 612 -3.35 -38.39 15.30
C ARG A 612 -3.10 -37.94 13.85
N PRO A 613 -3.40 -38.79 12.86
CA PRO A 613 -3.35 -38.42 11.45
C PRO A 613 -4.19 -37.16 11.16
N GLY A 614 -3.69 -36.28 10.30
CA GLY A 614 -4.23 -34.95 9.98
C GLY A 614 -3.62 -33.81 10.82
N ARG A 615 -2.73 -34.13 11.77
CA ARG A 615 -2.10 -33.16 12.69
C ARG A 615 -0.58 -33.29 12.61
N PHE A 616 0.09 -33.85 13.63
CA PHE A 616 1.50 -34.22 13.52
C PHE A 616 1.63 -35.59 12.84
N ASP A 617 1.62 -35.58 11.51
CA ASP A 617 1.68 -36.79 10.67
C ASP A 617 3.07 -37.42 10.64
N ARG A 618 4.12 -36.60 10.81
CA ARG A 618 5.51 -37.03 10.78
C ARG A 618 6.17 -36.80 12.14
N LEU A 619 6.68 -37.89 12.71
CA LEU A 619 7.49 -37.89 13.94
C LEU A 619 8.95 -38.10 13.54
N ILE A 620 9.82 -37.16 13.89
CA ILE A 620 11.23 -37.14 13.49
C ILE A 620 12.14 -37.00 14.72
#